data_AF-A0A841VCY7-F1
#
_entry.id   AF-A0A841VCY7-F1
#
_cell.length_a   1.000
_cell.length_b   1.000
_cell.length_c   1.000
_cell.angle_alpha   90.00
_cell.angle_beta   90.00
_cell.angle_gamma   90.00
#
_symmetry.space_group_name_H-M   'P 1'
#
loop_
_entity.id
_entity.type
_entity.pdbx_description
1 polymer ?
#
loop_
_entity_poly.entity_id
_entity_poly.type
_entity_poly.pdbx_seq_one_letter_code
_entity_poly.pdbx_strand_id
1 'polypeptide(L)'
;VCTAFTIIDTHFGEPEKIFIHKGKQYWGSLYHEFDEDATIEQKADSLWASLHNNNSFWFTPYSLFNLLQTSSFTSVYQSFIPIPSQQENRFVLLAHKGEQIETKSRECKNGVLEYPF
;
A
#
# COMPACT_ATOMS: atom_id res chain seq x y z
N VAL A 1 16.60 -1.90 -3.12
CA VAL A 1 15.81 -3.13 -3.36
C VAL A 1 15.69 -3.88 -2.03
N CYS A 2 14.47 -4.23 -1.61
CA CYS A 2 14.22 -4.97 -0.36
C CYS A 2 14.50 -6.48 -0.54
N THR A 3 15.10 -7.11 0.47
CA THR A 3 15.53 -8.52 0.46
C THR A 3 14.66 -9.45 1.33
N ALA A 4 13.99 -8.93 2.35
CA ALA A 4 13.21 -9.76 3.29
C ALA A 4 11.81 -9.18 3.53
N PHE A 5 11.71 -8.03 4.17
CA PHE A 5 10.42 -7.38 4.42
C PHE A 5 10.55 -5.86 4.36
N THR A 6 9.44 -5.17 4.17
CA THR A 6 9.35 -3.73 4.33
C THR A 6 8.27 -3.39 5.35
N ILE A 7 8.56 -2.41 6.20
CA ILE A 7 7.55 -1.78 7.04
C ILE A 7 7.10 -0.53 6.29
N ILE A 8 5.79 -0.36 6.13
CA ILE A 8 5.19 0.77 5.45
C ILE A 8 4.25 1.44 6.43
N ASP A 9 4.51 2.69 6.74
CA ASP A 9 3.64 3.53 7.54
C ASP A 9 3.12 4.65 6.64
N THR A 10 1.86 4.56 6.24
CA THR A 10 1.29 5.42 5.20
C THR A 10 -0.18 5.72 5.45
N HIS A 11 -0.62 6.88 4.96
CA HIS A 11 -2.03 7.18 4.78
C HIS A 11 -2.63 6.34 3.65
N PHE A 12 -3.94 6.11 3.76
CA PHE A 12 -4.78 5.61 2.67
C PHE A 12 -5.84 6.65 2.31
N GLY A 13 -6.30 6.59 1.06
CA GLY A 13 -7.25 7.54 0.49
C GLY A 13 -8.51 6.87 -0.06
N GLU A 14 -9.41 7.71 -0.55
CA GLU A 14 -10.65 7.33 -1.23
C GLU A 14 -10.41 7.03 -2.72
N PRO A 15 -11.26 6.25 -3.40
CA PRO A 15 -11.10 5.87 -4.81
C PRO A 15 -11.46 7.01 -5.80
N GLU A 16 -10.76 8.14 -5.73
CA GLU A 16 -11.10 9.35 -6.51
C GLU A 16 -10.35 9.43 -7.85
N LYS A 17 -9.10 8.97 -7.87
CA LYS A 17 -8.18 9.12 -9.01
C LYS A 17 -7.47 7.80 -9.32
N ILE A 18 -7.25 7.57 -10.61
CA ILE A 18 -6.49 6.43 -11.11
C ILE A 18 -5.05 6.86 -11.42
N PHE A 19 -4.09 6.07 -10.98
CA PHE A 19 -2.70 6.11 -11.38
C PHE A 19 -2.34 4.84 -12.16
N ILE A 20 -1.64 4.99 -13.30
CA ILE A 20 -1.21 3.86 -14.11
C ILE A 20 0.29 3.66 -13.91
N HIS A 21 0.68 2.47 -13.46
CA HIS A 21 2.08 2.08 -13.32
C HIS A 21 2.30 0.68 -13.91
N LYS A 22 3.27 0.55 -14.82
CA LYS A 22 3.57 -0.72 -15.52
C LYS A 22 2.34 -1.40 -16.12
N GLY A 23 1.44 -0.61 -16.72
CA GLY A 23 0.21 -1.11 -17.35
C GLY A 23 -0.90 -1.55 -16.38
N LYS A 24 -0.70 -1.37 -15.07
CA LYS A 24 -1.73 -1.65 -14.05
C LYS A 24 -2.31 -0.36 -13.50
N GLN A 25 -3.60 -0.41 -13.17
CA GLN A 25 -4.35 0.70 -12.60
C GLN A 25 -4.38 0.58 -11.08
N TYR A 26 -4.16 1.71 -10.42
CA TYR A 26 -4.19 1.85 -8.97
C TYR A 26 -5.07 3.04 -8.60
N TRP A 27 -5.99 2.85 -7.68
CA TRP A 27 -6.90 3.88 -7.19
C TRP A 27 -6.36 4.54 -5.92
N GLY A 28 -6.75 5.80 -5.72
CA GLY A 28 -6.41 6.59 -4.55
C GLY A 28 -6.87 8.04 -4.68
N SER A 29 -6.47 8.88 -3.74
CA SER A 29 -6.71 10.32 -3.75
C SER A 29 -5.39 11.09 -3.72
N LEU A 30 -5.41 12.34 -4.20
CA LEU A 30 -4.27 13.23 -4.05
C LEU A 30 -4.41 14.02 -2.75
N TYR A 31 -3.37 13.97 -1.93
CA TYR A 31 -3.25 14.81 -0.76
C TYR A 31 -2.29 15.96 -1.07
N HIS A 32 -2.76 17.18 -0.82
CA HIS A 32 -1.97 18.38 -1.00
C HIS A 32 -1.04 18.55 0.20
N GLU A 33 0.27 18.51 -0.03
CA GLU A 33 1.28 18.61 1.03
C GLU A 33 1.85 20.02 1.15
N PHE A 34 2.00 20.72 0.04
CA PHE A 34 2.57 22.06 0.01
C PHE A 34 1.98 22.89 -1.13
N ASP A 35 1.73 24.17 -0.83
CA ASP A 35 1.44 25.17 -1.85
C ASP A 35 2.61 25.26 -2.86
N GLU A 36 2.28 25.67 -4.09
CA GLU A 36 3.29 25.79 -5.17
C GLU A 36 4.40 26.77 -4.79
N ASP A 37 4.07 27.80 -4.02
CA ASP A 37 4.97 28.86 -3.57
C ASP A 37 5.71 28.54 -2.26
N ALA A 38 5.52 27.35 -1.69
CA ALA A 38 6.18 26.97 -0.44
C ALA A 38 7.71 26.93 -0.61
N THR A 39 8.43 27.58 0.32
CA THR A 39 9.90 27.67 0.26
C THR A 39 10.57 26.33 0.56
N ILE A 40 11.85 26.22 0.25
CA ILE A 40 12.64 25.01 0.52
C ILE A 40 12.71 24.76 2.03
N GLU A 41 12.84 25.82 2.84
CA GLU A 41 12.88 25.76 4.29
C GLU A 41 11.54 25.26 4.86
N GLN A 42 10.42 25.78 4.35
CA GLN A 42 9.08 25.32 4.74
C GLN A 42 8.85 23.85 4.40
N LYS A 43 9.36 23.40 3.23
CA LYS A 43 9.29 21.99 2.83
C LYS A 43 10.20 21.09 3.70
N ALA A 44 11.36 21.60 4.12
CA ALA A 44 12.30 20.87 4.97
C ALA A 44 11.85 20.75 6.42
N ASP A 45 11.15 21.76 6.95
CA ASP A 45 10.65 21.79 8.33
C ASP A 45 9.38 20.93 8.53
N SER A 46 8.70 20.54 7.44
CA SER A 46 7.51 19.70 7.49
C SER A 46 7.88 18.24 7.73
N LEU A 47 8.02 17.90 9.01
CA LEU A 47 8.17 16.53 9.46
C LEU A 47 6.98 15.70 8.94
N TRP A 48 7.26 14.55 8.32
CA TRP A 48 6.29 13.60 7.76
C TRP A 48 5.68 13.96 6.39
N ALA A 49 6.04 15.08 5.78
CA ALA A 49 5.68 15.35 4.38
C ALA A 49 6.64 14.63 3.42
N SER A 50 6.18 14.39 2.19
CA SER A 50 7.04 13.81 1.17
C SER A 50 8.14 14.80 0.76
N LEU A 51 9.34 14.27 0.55
CA LEU A 51 10.50 15.09 0.22
C LEU A 51 10.30 15.70 -1.18
N HIS A 52 10.04 17.01 -1.23
CA HIS A 52 9.90 17.82 -2.43
C HIS A 52 8.71 17.55 -3.36
N ASN A 53 7.70 16.76 -2.98
CA ASN A 53 6.46 16.73 -3.77
C ASN A 53 5.42 17.67 -3.17
N ASN A 54 4.78 18.46 -4.02
CA ASN A 54 3.65 19.31 -3.61
C ASN A 54 2.40 18.48 -3.29
N ASN A 55 2.34 17.24 -3.79
CA ASN A 55 1.22 16.34 -3.56
C ASN A 55 1.71 14.91 -3.32
N SER A 56 1.04 14.21 -2.42
CA SER A 56 1.15 12.78 -2.21
C SER A 56 -0.02 12.04 -2.84
N PHE A 57 0.22 10.81 -3.30
CA PHE A 57 -0.85 9.92 -3.74
C PHE A 57 -1.15 8.91 -2.65
N TRP A 58 -2.31 9.03 -2.02
CA TRP A 58 -2.79 8.11 -1.00
C TRP A 58 -3.58 6.99 -1.67
N PHE A 59 -2.96 5.82 -1.78
CA PHE A 59 -3.62 4.65 -2.36
C PHE A 59 -4.87 4.26 -1.57
N THR A 60 -5.86 3.70 -2.25
CA THR A 60 -6.86 2.87 -1.54
C THR A 60 -6.17 1.62 -1.00
N PRO A 61 -6.66 1.02 0.12
CA PRO A 61 -6.04 -0.18 0.68
C PRO A 61 -5.86 -1.31 -0.32
N TYR A 62 -6.88 -1.60 -1.13
CA TYR A 62 -6.81 -2.63 -2.18
C TYR A 62 -5.78 -2.32 -3.26
N SER A 63 -5.65 -1.06 -3.68
CA SER A 63 -4.65 -0.68 -4.69
C SER A 63 -3.23 -0.79 -4.15
N LEU A 64 -3.01 -0.42 -2.87
CA LEU A 64 -1.73 -0.62 -2.21
C LEU A 64 -1.37 -2.10 -2.12
N PHE A 65 -2.30 -2.97 -1.71
CA PHE A 65 -2.05 -4.41 -1.64
C PHE A 65 -1.74 -5.02 -3.01
N ASN A 66 -2.48 -4.60 -4.05
CA ASN A 66 -2.18 -4.99 -5.42
C ASN A 66 -0.79 -4.51 -5.85
N LEU A 67 -0.39 -3.29 -5.49
CA LEU A 67 0.94 -2.77 -5.80
C LEU A 67 2.04 -3.61 -5.13
N LEU A 68 1.85 -3.95 -3.85
CA LEU A 68 2.78 -4.79 -3.10
C LEU A 68 2.89 -6.20 -3.70
N GLN A 69 1.76 -6.82 -4.03
CA GLN A 69 1.72 -8.12 -4.70
C GLN A 69 2.54 -8.11 -6.00
N THR A 70 2.38 -7.06 -6.81
CA THR A 70 3.11 -6.89 -8.07
C THR A 70 4.59 -6.53 -7.90
N SER A 71 4.98 -6.18 -6.67
CA SER A 71 6.35 -5.85 -6.28
C SER A 71 7.05 -7.02 -5.57
N SER A 72 6.58 -8.25 -5.78
CA SER A 72 7.12 -9.50 -5.21
C SER A 72 6.90 -9.69 -3.70
N PHE A 73 6.02 -8.92 -3.07
CA PHE A 73 5.56 -9.23 -1.72
C PHE A 73 4.47 -10.30 -1.79
N THR A 74 4.59 -11.35 -0.98
CA THR A 74 3.68 -12.50 -1.01
C THR A 74 2.74 -12.54 0.19
N SER A 75 3.10 -11.87 1.28
CA SER A 75 2.23 -11.65 2.43
C SER A 75 2.35 -10.23 2.96
N VAL A 76 1.23 -9.70 3.43
CA VAL A 76 1.11 -8.36 4.02
C VAL A 76 0.31 -8.49 5.30
N TYR A 77 0.85 -7.95 6.40
CA TYR A 77 0.23 -7.93 7.71
C TYR A 77 -0.03 -6.49 8.12
N GLN A 78 -1.23 -6.20 8.61
CA GLN A 78 -1.54 -4.91 9.21
C GLN A 78 -1.27 -4.95 10.72
N SER A 79 -0.48 -4.00 11.22
CA SER A 79 -0.31 -3.82 12.66
C SER A 79 -1.47 -3.03 13.23
N PHE A 80 -2.05 -3.55 14.31
CA PHE A 80 -3.11 -2.89 15.09
C PHE A 80 -2.64 -2.43 16.47
N ILE A 81 -1.34 -2.62 16.80
CA ILE A 81 -0.81 -2.12 18.07
C ILE A 81 -0.88 -0.59 18.01
N PRO A 82 -1.63 0.04 18.93
CA PRO A 82 -1.93 1.46 18.83
C PRO A 82 -0.66 2.29 19.05
N ILE A 83 -0.30 3.07 18.03
CA ILE A 83 0.60 4.20 18.19
C ILE A 83 -0.29 5.34 18.76
N PRO A 84 0.14 6.10 19.79
CA PRO A 84 -0.69 7.12 20.44
C PRO A 84 -1.33 8.17 19.51
N SER A 85 -0.83 8.29 18.28
CA SER A 85 -1.26 9.21 17.23
C SER A 85 -1.94 8.52 16.04
N GLN A 86 -2.54 7.33 16.23
CA GLN A 86 -3.18 6.59 15.15
C GLN A 86 -4.34 7.40 14.55
N GLN A 87 -4.07 8.01 13.39
CA GLN A 87 -5.06 8.71 12.59
C GLN A 87 -5.97 7.68 11.91
N GLU A 88 -7.26 8.00 11.77
CA GLU A 88 -8.28 7.08 11.22
C GLU A 88 -7.92 6.57 9.81
N ASN A 89 -7.19 7.37 9.04
CA ASN A 89 -6.82 7.08 7.66
C ASN A 89 -5.36 6.63 7.48
N ARG A 90 -4.74 6.00 8.50
CA ARG A 90 -3.33 5.57 8.46
C ARG A 90 -3.17 4.12 8.89
N PHE A 91 -2.37 3.35 8.15
CA PHE A 91 -2.03 1.97 8.49
C PHE A 91 -0.53 1.75 8.51
N VAL A 92 -0.11 0.86 9.41
CA VAL A 92 1.25 0.31 9.43
C VAL A 92 1.19 -1.12 8.90
N LEU A 93 1.92 -1.39 7.83
CA LEU A 93 1.98 -2.68 7.17
C LEU A 93 3.37 -3.29 7.31
N LEU A 94 3.43 -4.60 7.51
CA LEU A 94 4.62 -5.41 7.31
C LEU A 94 4.41 -6.26 6.05
N ALA A 95 5.11 -5.94 4.98
CA ALA A 95 5.06 -6.70 3.74
C ALA A 95 6.30 -7.58 3.61
N HIS A 96 6.10 -8.90 3.56
CA HIS A 96 7.16 -9.89 3.44
C HIS A 96 7.34 -10.29 1.98
N LYS A 97 8.59 -10.27 1.54
CA LYS A 97 9.00 -10.68 0.20
C LYS A 97 9.18 -12.20 0.19
N GLY A 98 8.61 -12.85 -0.80
CA GLY A 98 8.70 -14.30 -0.92
C GLY A 98 8.60 -14.74 -2.36
N GLU A 99 8.70 -16.05 -2.55
CA GLU A 99 8.45 -16.67 -3.85
C GLU A 99 6.95 -16.77 -4.09
N GLN A 100 6.50 -16.32 -5.27
CA GLN A 100 5.11 -16.52 -5.67
C GLN A 100 4.89 -18.00 -5.94
N ILE A 101 4.01 -18.62 -5.15
CA ILE A 101 3.58 -19.99 -5.35
C ILE A 101 2.28 -19.95 -6.13
N GLU A 102 2.22 -20.68 -7.24
CA GLU A 102 0.97 -20.85 -7.98
C GLU A 102 -0.01 -21.63 -7.11
N THR A 103 -1.06 -20.96 -6.64
CA THR A 103 -2.14 -21.63 -5.92
C THR A 103 -3.03 -22.33 -6.94
N LYS A 104 -2.96 -23.67 -6.99
CA LYS A 104 -3.92 -24.47 -7.75
C LYS A 104 -5.28 -24.41 -7.06
N SER A 105 -6.14 -23.48 -7.47
CA SER A 105 -7.54 -23.50 -7.08
C SER A 105 -8.27 -24.53 -7.95
N ARG A 106 -8.82 -25.58 -7.34
CA ARG A 106 -9.86 -26.40 -7.98
C ARG A 106 -11.20 -25.71 -7.77
N GLU A 107 -12.03 -25.64 -8.82
CA GLU A 107 -13.43 -25.27 -8.65
C GLU A 107 -14.07 -26.23 -7.64
N CYS A 108 -14.62 -25.70 -6.56
CA CYS A 108 -15.42 -26.48 -5.63
C CYS A 108 -16.78 -26.75 -6.30
N LYS A 109 -16.86 -27.82 -7.09
CA LYS A 109 -18.15 -28.29 -7.61
C LYS A 109 -18.86 -29.04 -6.48
N ASN A 110 -20.07 -28.60 -6.13
CA ASN A 110 -20.98 -29.25 -5.17
C ASN A 110 -20.53 -29.30 -3.69
N GLY A 111 -19.62 -28.42 -3.26
CA GLY A 111 -19.36 -28.22 -1.81
C GLY A 111 -18.63 -29.37 -1.10
N VAL A 112 -18.09 -30.34 -1.83
CA VAL A 112 -17.31 -31.44 -1.25
C VAL A 112 -15.88 -31.39 -1.78
N LEU A 113 -14.92 -31.17 -0.88
CA LEU A 113 -13.49 -31.34 -1.15
C LEU A 113 -13.17 -32.84 -1.07
N GLU A 114 -13.18 -33.54 -2.20
CA GLU A 114 -12.70 -34.92 -2.25
C GLU A 114 -11.15 -34.92 -2.30
N TYR A 115 -10.53 -35.46 -1.25
CA TYR A 115 -9.11 -35.73 -1.17
C TYR A 115 -8.83 -37.17 -1.63
N PRO A 116 -7.91 -37.40 -2.58
CA PRO A 116 -7.39 -38.74 -2.82
C PRO A 116 -6.29 -39.01 -1.77
N PHE A 117 -6.52 -40.02 -0.92
CA PHE A 117 -5.44 -40.76 -0.27
C PHE A 117 -4.95 -41.85 -1.22
#